data_AF-A0A6V7M9D2-F1
#
_entry.id   AF-A0A6V7M9D2-F1
#
_cell.length_a   1.000
_cell.length_b   1.000
_cell.length_c   1.000
_cell.angle_alpha   90.00
_cell.angle_beta   90.00
_cell.angle_gamma   90.00
#
_symmetry.space_group_name_H-M   'P 1'
#
loop_
_entity.id
_entity.type
_entity.pdbx_description
1 polymer ?
#
loop_
_entity_poly.entity_id
_entity_poly.type
_entity_poly.pdbx_seq_one_letter_code
_entity_poly.pdbx_strand_id
1 'polypeptide(L)'
;FKDDHPDFIGAKIIYAPIRIMAPSELPKFTAEALEMKRLYPNFFAGFDLVGQEDKGNTLKSFAEKLNPIKNSINLFFHAGETNWYGTSTDDNLIDAVLLNAKRIGHGYAVVKHPEVLDYVKKNKIALEICPISNQVLGLVKDLRNHPASVLFAEGVPVVVSMDDPGLWGSRALSYDFYEAFMGIMSRKADIRALKQLALNSIIYSSLSNNEKIQALHMFETKWASAIDQLNNGTL
;
A
#
# COMPACT_ATOMS: atom_id res chain seq x y z
N PHE A 1 22.49 5.09 10.70
CA PHE A 1 21.30 5.80 10.18
C PHE A 1 20.43 6.33 11.30
N LYS A 2 19.68 5.51 12.07
CA LYS A 2 18.86 6.03 13.18
C LYS A 2 19.68 6.81 14.22
N ASP A 3 20.90 6.36 14.51
CA ASP A 3 21.82 7.05 15.41
C ASP A 3 22.18 8.46 14.93
N ASP A 4 22.17 8.67 13.60
CA ASP A 4 22.49 9.94 12.94
C ASP A 4 21.22 10.76 12.60
N HIS A 5 20.05 10.13 12.62
CA HIS A 5 18.75 10.70 12.22
C HIS A 5 17.68 10.30 13.25
N PRO A 6 17.63 10.95 14.42
CA PRO A 6 16.77 10.55 15.54
C PRO A 6 15.27 10.73 15.24
N ASP A 7 14.93 11.48 14.21
CA ASP A 7 13.59 11.69 13.67
C ASP A 7 13.19 10.64 12.61
N PHE A 8 14.03 9.64 12.38
CA PHE A 8 13.70 8.47 11.57
C PHE A 8 13.23 7.32 12.46
N ILE A 9 11.93 6.98 12.35
CA ILE A 9 11.33 5.92 13.17
C ILE A 9 12.00 4.56 12.91
N GLY A 10 12.26 4.21 11.66
CA GLY A 10 12.88 2.95 11.26
C GLY A 10 12.32 2.41 9.95
N ALA A 11 12.67 1.17 9.66
CA ALA A 11 12.19 0.42 8.51
C ALA A 11 11.74 -0.97 8.95
N LYS A 12 10.85 -1.58 8.17
CA LYS A 12 10.43 -2.98 8.31
C LYS A 12 10.44 -3.63 6.95
N ILE A 13 10.54 -4.95 6.91
CA ILE A 13 10.62 -5.72 5.66
C ILE A 13 9.36 -6.56 5.43
N ILE A 14 8.85 -6.51 4.20
CA ILE A 14 7.85 -7.46 3.70
C ILE A 14 8.61 -8.40 2.76
N TYR A 15 8.56 -9.71 3.01
CA TYR A 15 9.19 -10.68 2.12
C TYR A 15 8.26 -11.01 0.96
N ALA A 16 8.74 -10.78 -0.26
CA ALA A 16 7.91 -10.80 -1.46
C ALA A 16 8.58 -11.58 -2.60
N PRO A 17 8.39 -12.91 -2.68
CA PRO A 17 8.80 -13.68 -3.86
C PRO A 17 7.92 -13.38 -5.10
N ILE A 18 8.45 -13.69 -6.28
CA ILE A 18 7.78 -13.39 -7.56
C ILE A 18 6.65 -14.38 -7.86
N ARG A 19 5.46 -13.87 -8.20
CA ARG A 19 4.24 -14.66 -8.39
C ARG A 19 4.23 -15.59 -9.61
N ILE A 20 5.18 -15.49 -10.53
CA ILE A 20 5.30 -16.42 -11.67
C ILE A 20 5.84 -17.80 -11.27
N MET A 21 6.31 -17.97 -10.02
CA MET A 21 6.75 -19.26 -9.47
C MET A 21 5.68 -20.36 -9.62
N ALA A 22 6.09 -21.63 -9.64
CA ALA A 22 5.13 -22.72 -9.58
C ALA A 22 4.45 -22.77 -8.19
N PRO A 23 3.14 -23.05 -8.09
CA PRO A 23 2.44 -23.19 -6.81
C PRO A 23 3.06 -24.22 -5.85
N SER A 24 3.81 -25.20 -6.35
CA SER A 24 4.56 -26.16 -5.54
C SER A 24 5.76 -25.56 -4.80
N GLU A 25 6.26 -24.40 -5.23
CA GLU A 25 7.43 -23.73 -4.62
C GLU A 25 7.04 -22.84 -3.44
N LEU A 26 5.79 -22.36 -3.40
CA LEU A 26 5.30 -21.47 -2.35
C LEU A 26 5.56 -21.95 -0.90
N PRO A 27 5.41 -23.25 -0.56
CA PRO A 27 5.68 -23.73 0.80
C PRO A 27 7.07 -23.36 1.31
N LYS A 28 8.09 -23.37 0.44
CA LYS A 28 9.46 -22.95 0.77
C LYS A 28 9.49 -21.48 1.22
N PHE A 29 8.92 -20.59 0.41
CA PHE A 29 8.89 -19.16 0.71
C PHE A 29 8.07 -18.83 1.96
N THR A 30 6.96 -19.54 2.18
CA THR A 30 6.16 -19.35 3.40
C THR A 30 6.86 -19.86 4.65
N ALA A 31 7.64 -20.95 4.55
CA ALA A 31 8.45 -21.44 5.66
C ALA A 31 9.58 -20.45 6.01
N GLU A 32 10.24 -19.87 5.00
CA GLU A 32 11.22 -18.80 5.18
C GLU A 32 10.59 -17.56 5.83
N ALA A 33 9.40 -17.14 5.38
CA ALA A 33 8.67 -16.01 5.98
C ALA A 33 8.35 -16.24 7.47
N LEU A 34 7.91 -17.45 7.83
CA LEU A 34 7.64 -17.82 9.22
C LEU A 34 8.91 -17.81 10.06
N GLU A 35 10.03 -18.29 9.51
CA GLU A 35 11.32 -18.27 10.19
C GLU A 35 11.85 -16.84 10.37
N MET A 36 11.72 -15.98 9.35
CA MET A 36 12.04 -14.55 9.45
C MET A 36 11.21 -13.86 10.52
N LYS A 37 9.91 -14.18 10.63
CA LYS A 37 9.06 -13.68 11.72
C LYS A 37 9.58 -14.14 13.08
N ARG A 38 10.01 -15.40 13.21
CA ARG A 38 10.53 -15.97 14.46
C ARG A 38 11.84 -15.32 14.89
N LEU A 39 12.76 -15.11 13.95
CA LEU A 39 14.09 -14.55 14.20
C LEU A 39 14.06 -13.03 14.39
N TYR A 40 13.21 -12.33 13.64
CA TYR A 40 13.19 -10.87 13.58
C TYR A 40 11.79 -10.26 13.78
N PRO A 41 11.08 -10.56 14.89
CA PRO A 41 9.67 -10.20 15.07
C PRO A 41 9.39 -8.69 15.07
N ASN A 42 10.39 -7.86 15.39
CA ASN A 42 10.26 -6.40 15.40
C ASN A 42 10.60 -5.74 14.04
N PHE A 43 11.27 -6.46 13.14
CA PHE A 43 11.71 -5.95 11.83
C PHE A 43 10.90 -6.56 10.68
N PHE A 44 10.49 -7.82 10.79
CA PHE A 44 9.67 -8.50 9.79
C PHE A 44 8.21 -8.07 9.89
N ALA A 45 7.69 -7.43 8.85
CA ALA A 45 6.31 -6.98 8.78
C ALA A 45 5.36 -8.08 8.31
N GLY A 46 5.77 -8.91 7.34
CA GLY A 46 4.94 -9.96 6.78
C GLY A 46 5.35 -10.39 5.37
N PHE A 47 4.38 -10.88 4.59
CA PHE A 47 4.60 -11.53 3.30
C PHE A 47 3.70 -10.97 2.20
N ASP A 48 4.18 -11.03 0.97
CA ASP A 48 3.51 -10.54 -0.25
C ASP A 48 3.92 -11.41 -1.46
N LEU A 49 3.30 -11.20 -2.62
CA LEU A 49 3.62 -11.78 -3.91
C LEU A 49 3.71 -10.66 -4.96
N VAL A 50 4.88 -10.50 -5.58
CA VAL A 50 5.17 -9.40 -6.51
C VAL A 50 5.34 -9.88 -7.96
N GLY A 51 5.47 -8.93 -8.89
CA GLY A 51 5.65 -9.18 -10.32
C GLY A 51 4.37 -8.99 -11.11
N GLN A 52 4.47 -9.09 -12.44
CA GLN A 52 3.37 -8.77 -13.36
C GLN A 52 2.13 -9.66 -13.09
N GLU A 53 1.09 -9.06 -12.52
CA GLU A 53 -0.16 -9.68 -12.07
C GLU A 53 -1.01 -10.31 -13.19
N ASP A 54 -1.22 -9.66 -14.33
CA ASP A 54 -1.97 -10.16 -15.50
C ASP A 54 -1.40 -11.46 -16.09
N LYS A 55 -0.08 -11.66 -15.98
CA LYS A 55 0.63 -12.82 -16.57
C LYS A 55 1.09 -13.84 -15.52
N GLY A 56 0.96 -13.49 -14.25
CA GLY A 56 1.42 -14.31 -13.13
C GLY A 56 0.34 -15.25 -12.61
N ASN A 57 0.69 -16.02 -11.58
CA ASN A 57 -0.29 -16.83 -10.88
C ASN A 57 -1.17 -15.95 -9.98
N THR A 58 -2.44 -16.33 -9.89
CA THR A 58 -3.45 -15.69 -9.02
C THR A 58 -3.25 -16.05 -7.54
N LEU A 59 -3.81 -15.27 -6.64
CA LEU A 59 -3.88 -15.63 -5.21
C LEU A 59 -4.67 -16.93 -5.02
N LYS A 60 -5.74 -17.16 -5.79
CA LYS A 60 -6.48 -18.43 -5.81
C LYS A 60 -5.60 -19.66 -6.00
N SER A 61 -4.65 -19.62 -6.93
CA SER A 61 -3.71 -20.74 -7.16
C SER A 61 -2.78 -21.03 -5.98
N PHE A 62 -2.65 -20.08 -5.05
CA PHE A 62 -1.85 -20.18 -3.84
C PHE A 62 -2.68 -20.37 -2.57
N ALA A 63 -4.01 -20.21 -2.65
CA ALA A 63 -4.90 -20.08 -1.49
C ALA A 63 -4.81 -21.26 -0.51
N GLU A 64 -4.76 -22.50 -1.01
CA GLU A 64 -4.62 -23.71 -0.16
C GLU A 64 -3.37 -23.67 0.73
N LYS A 65 -2.30 -23.04 0.25
CA LYS A 65 -1.00 -22.95 0.94
C LYS A 65 -0.86 -21.68 1.77
N LEU A 66 -1.55 -20.60 1.40
CA LEU A 66 -1.59 -19.35 2.16
C LEU A 66 -2.58 -19.40 3.33
N ASN A 67 -3.69 -20.14 3.19
CA ASN A 67 -4.73 -20.20 4.21
C ASN A 67 -4.25 -20.69 5.58
N PRO A 68 -3.35 -21.70 5.70
CA PRO A 68 -2.80 -22.13 7.00
C PRO A 68 -1.97 -21.07 7.72
N ILE A 69 -1.37 -20.11 6.99
CA ILE A 69 -0.45 -19.12 7.56
C ILE A 69 -1.07 -17.73 7.72
N LYS A 70 -2.26 -17.48 7.16
CA LYS A 70 -2.87 -16.14 7.09
C LYS A 70 -3.12 -15.46 8.44
N ASN A 71 -3.23 -16.25 9.52
CA ASN A 71 -3.36 -15.74 10.89
C ASN A 71 -2.01 -15.72 11.64
N SER A 72 -0.99 -16.36 11.06
CA SER A 72 0.35 -16.49 11.65
C SER A 72 1.30 -15.39 11.18
N ILE A 73 1.07 -14.75 10.04
CA ILE A 73 1.83 -13.61 9.53
C ILE A 73 0.88 -12.57 8.93
N ASN A 74 1.30 -11.30 8.87
CA ASN A 74 0.54 -10.32 8.10
C ASN A 74 0.77 -10.54 6.60
N LEU A 75 -0.26 -10.33 5.80
CA LEU A 75 -0.20 -10.42 4.34
C LEU A 75 -0.44 -9.04 3.72
N PHE A 76 0.33 -8.67 2.69
CA PHE A 76 0.31 -7.35 2.04
C PHE A 76 0.16 -7.46 0.53
N PHE A 77 -0.76 -8.30 0.07
CA PHE A 77 -0.82 -8.70 -1.34
C PHE A 77 -0.96 -7.52 -2.29
N HIS A 78 -0.10 -7.47 -3.30
CA HIS A 78 -0.45 -6.84 -4.59
C HIS A 78 -1.69 -7.54 -5.14
N ALA A 79 -2.75 -6.77 -5.39
CA ALA A 79 -3.98 -7.30 -5.96
C ALA A 79 -4.75 -6.25 -6.77
N GLY A 80 -5.24 -6.68 -7.92
CA GLY A 80 -6.10 -5.88 -8.80
C GLY A 80 -5.37 -4.75 -9.51
N GLU A 81 -4.05 -4.83 -9.69
CA GLU A 81 -3.27 -3.93 -10.53
C GLU A 81 -3.49 -4.23 -12.03
N THR A 82 -4.72 -4.00 -12.49
CA THR A 82 -5.11 -4.39 -13.85
C THR A 82 -6.21 -3.51 -14.45
N ASN A 83 -6.18 -3.38 -15.78
CA ASN A 83 -7.26 -2.79 -16.54
C ASN A 83 -8.38 -3.78 -16.88
N TRP A 84 -8.14 -5.09 -16.76
CA TRP A 84 -9.15 -6.11 -16.99
C TRP A 84 -10.29 -6.01 -15.96
N TYR A 85 -11.43 -6.61 -16.31
CA TYR A 85 -12.61 -6.67 -15.46
C TYR A 85 -13.32 -8.00 -15.67
N GLY A 86 -13.69 -8.67 -14.57
CA GLY A 86 -14.35 -9.98 -14.60
C GLY A 86 -13.38 -11.09 -15.01
N THR A 87 -12.11 -10.92 -14.68
CA THR A 87 -11.04 -11.89 -14.96
C THR A 87 -10.45 -12.42 -13.66
N SER A 88 -9.69 -13.51 -13.76
CA SER A 88 -9.00 -14.08 -12.61
C SER A 88 -7.97 -13.13 -11.97
N THR A 89 -7.54 -12.10 -12.69
CA THR A 89 -6.58 -11.12 -12.22
C THR A 89 -7.21 -10.14 -11.23
N ASP A 90 -8.32 -9.50 -11.59
CA ASP A 90 -9.03 -8.60 -10.67
C ASP A 90 -9.76 -9.34 -9.55
N ASP A 91 -10.07 -10.62 -9.73
CA ASP A 91 -10.53 -11.52 -8.65
C ASP A 91 -9.50 -11.69 -7.51
N ASN A 92 -8.21 -11.38 -7.73
CA ASN A 92 -7.22 -11.36 -6.64
C ASN A 92 -7.62 -10.38 -5.53
N LEU A 93 -8.43 -9.36 -5.81
CA LEU A 93 -8.99 -8.48 -4.78
C LEU A 93 -9.89 -9.24 -3.79
N ILE A 94 -10.70 -10.16 -4.29
CA ILE A 94 -11.57 -11.02 -3.48
C ILE A 94 -10.72 -11.97 -2.64
N ASP A 95 -9.73 -12.62 -3.27
CA ASP A 95 -8.86 -13.55 -2.55
C ASP A 95 -8.00 -12.84 -1.49
N ALA A 96 -7.52 -11.63 -1.77
CA ALA A 96 -6.75 -10.84 -0.81
C ALA A 96 -7.56 -10.55 0.46
N VAL A 97 -8.85 -10.18 0.33
CA VAL A 97 -9.70 -9.96 1.50
C VAL A 97 -10.04 -11.27 2.23
N LEU A 98 -10.30 -12.37 1.51
CA LEU A 98 -10.57 -13.69 2.12
C LEU A 98 -9.34 -14.29 2.83
N LEU A 99 -8.14 -13.90 2.38
CA LEU A 99 -6.87 -14.24 3.00
C LEU A 99 -6.48 -13.26 4.12
N ASN A 100 -7.36 -12.36 4.56
CA ASN A 100 -7.11 -11.41 5.65
C ASN A 100 -5.91 -10.49 5.38
N ALA A 101 -5.74 -10.02 4.14
CA ALA A 101 -4.70 -9.05 3.81
C ALA A 101 -4.81 -7.80 4.71
N LYS A 102 -3.68 -7.39 5.29
CA LYS A 102 -3.58 -6.23 6.19
C LYS A 102 -3.64 -4.92 5.42
N ARG A 103 -3.06 -4.90 4.22
CA ARG A 103 -3.17 -3.84 3.20
C ARG A 103 -3.16 -4.51 1.83
N ILE A 104 -3.61 -3.78 0.82
CA ILE A 104 -3.62 -4.24 -0.58
C ILE A 104 -2.78 -3.29 -1.41
N GLY A 105 -1.77 -3.83 -2.09
CA GLY A 105 -0.95 -3.12 -3.07
C GLY A 105 -1.77 -2.74 -4.29
N HIS A 106 -1.73 -1.47 -4.68
CA HIS A 106 -2.53 -0.83 -5.74
C HIS A 106 -4.04 -0.85 -5.51
N GLY A 107 -4.68 -2.02 -5.54
CA GLY A 107 -6.14 -2.10 -5.52
C GLY A 107 -6.81 -1.39 -6.72
N TYR A 108 -6.11 -1.29 -7.86
CA TYR A 108 -6.49 -0.40 -8.96
C TYR A 108 -7.89 -0.71 -9.52
N ALA A 109 -8.24 -1.99 -9.65
CA ALA A 109 -9.54 -2.44 -10.14
C ALA A 109 -10.67 -2.45 -9.09
N VAL A 110 -10.41 -2.10 -7.82
CA VAL A 110 -11.36 -2.29 -6.70
C VAL A 110 -12.70 -1.57 -6.89
N VAL A 111 -12.71 -0.43 -7.59
CA VAL A 111 -13.94 0.33 -7.86
C VAL A 111 -14.93 -0.41 -8.76
N LYS A 112 -14.47 -1.46 -9.46
CA LYS A 112 -15.31 -2.35 -10.26
C LYS A 112 -15.94 -3.48 -9.41
N HIS A 113 -15.57 -3.58 -8.13
CA HIS A 113 -15.96 -4.63 -7.18
C HIS A 113 -16.61 -4.00 -5.93
N PRO A 114 -17.89 -3.58 -6.00
CA PRO A 114 -18.53 -2.81 -4.93
C PRO A 114 -18.56 -3.53 -3.57
N GLU A 115 -18.75 -4.85 -3.56
CA GLU A 115 -18.73 -5.64 -2.31
C GLU A 115 -17.33 -5.69 -1.68
N VAL A 116 -16.28 -5.79 -2.50
CA VAL A 116 -14.90 -5.73 -2.01
C VAL A 116 -14.58 -4.33 -1.51
N LEU A 117 -15.03 -3.30 -2.23
CA LEU A 117 -14.86 -1.90 -1.83
C LEU A 117 -15.52 -1.61 -0.47
N ASP A 118 -16.75 -2.06 -0.26
CA ASP A 118 -17.42 -1.94 1.04
C ASP A 118 -16.67 -2.72 2.12
N TYR A 119 -16.21 -3.93 1.82
CA TYR A 119 -15.45 -4.74 2.75
C TYR A 119 -14.15 -4.06 3.19
N VAL A 120 -13.34 -3.53 2.26
CA VAL A 120 -12.06 -2.85 2.61
C VAL A 120 -12.32 -1.60 3.43
N LYS A 121 -13.38 -0.84 3.10
CA LYS A 121 -13.78 0.35 3.84
C LYS A 121 -14.22 0.02 5.26
N LYS A 122 -15.11 -0.96 5.42
CA LYS A 122 -15.65 -1.40 6.72
C LYS A 122 -14.56 -1.98 7.62
N ASN A 123 -13.67 -2.79 7.05
CA ASN A 123 -12.60 -3.47 7.80
C ASN A 123 -11.32 -2.64 7.90
N LYS A 124 -11.32 -1.40 7.39
CA LYS A 124 -10.19 -0.48 7.43
C LYS A 124 -8.92 -1.08 6.81
N ILE A 125 -9.05 -1.78 5.69
CA ILE A 125 -7.93 -2.32 4.92
C ILE A 125 -7.46 -1.21 3.97
N ALA A 126 -6.24 -0.73 4.17
CA ALA A 126 -5.71 0.35 3.34
C ALA A 126 -5.27 -0.14 1.96
N LEU A 127 -5.61 0.65 0.94
CA LEU A 127 -5.12 0.50 -0.42
C LEU A 127 -3.89 1.39 -0.62
N GLU A 128 -2.83 0.82 -1.18
CA GLU A 128 -1.55 1.50 -1.44
C GLU A 128 -1.53 2.04 -2.87
N ILE A 129 -1.85 3.33 -3.04
CA ILE A 129 -1.96 3.96 -4.36
C ILE A 129 -0.59 4.48 -4.81
N CYS A 130 -0.16 4.08 -6.00
CA CYS A 130 1.12 4.44 -6.62
C CYS A 130 0.88 5.10 -7.99
N PRO A 131 0.47 6.39 -8.02
CA PRO A 131 0.03 7.08 -9.24
C PRO A 131 1.01 6.99 -10.41
N ILE A 132 2.29 7.27 -10.15
CA ILE A 132 3.31 7.34 -11.21
C ILE A 132 3.57 5.95 -11.80
N SER A 133 3.66 4.93 -10.95
CA SER A 133 3.78 3.53 -11.38
C SER A 133 2.63 3.15 -12.30
N ASN A 134 1.39 3.42 -11.90
CA ASN A 134 0.22 3.07 -12.71
C ASN A 134 0.20 3.79 -14.08
N GLN A 135 0.69 5.03 -14.16
CA GLN A 135 0.81 5.73 -15.44
C GLN A 135 1.93 5.17 -16.31
N VAL A 136 3.13 4.96 -15.75
CA VAL A 136 4.30 4.45 -16.49
C VAL A 136 4.05 3.03 -17.01
N LEU A 137 3.39 2.19 -16.22
CA LEU A 137 3.02 0.82 -16.61
C LEU A 137 1.81 0.75 -17.56
N GLY A 138 1.22 1.90 -17.91
CA GLY A 138 0.18 1.99 -18.94
C GLY A 138 -1.23 1.61 -18.47
N LEU A 139 -1.48 1.58 -17.16
CA LEU A 139 -2.82 1.36 -16.61
C LEU A 139 -3.74 2.56 -16.88
N VAL A 140 -3.18 3.78 -16.85
CA VAL A 140 -3.90 5.02 -17.16
C VAL A 140 -3.00 6.00 -17.89
N LYS A 141 -3.53 6.68 -18.92
CA LYS A 141 -2.76 7.73 -19.63
C LYS A 141 -2.82 9.08 -18.91
N ASP A 142 -4.00 9.44 -18.44
CA ASP A 142 -4.30 10.71 -17.78
C ASP A 142 -4.80 10.44 -16.37
N LEU A 143 -4.01 10.84 -15.37
CA LEU A 143 -4.27 10.56 -13.95
C LEU A 143 -5.58 11.15 -13.44
N ARG A 144 -6.20 12.11 -14.15
CA ARG A 144 -7.56 12.58 -13.84
C ARG A 144 -8.62 11.49 -14.01
N ASN A 145 -8.31 10.43 -14.76
CA ASN A 145 -9.15 9.24 -14.93
C ASN A 145 -8.76 8.09 -13.99
N HIS A 146 -7.82 8.29 -13.07
CA HIS A 146 -7.40 7.23 -12.16
C HIS A 146 -8.57 6.82 -11.26
N PRO A 147 -8.83 5.51 -11.06
CA PRO A 147 -9.94 5.02 -10.24
C PRO A 147 -9.86 5.44 -8.76
N ALA A 148 -8.69 5.89 -8.28
CA ALA A 148 -8.50 6.34 -6.91
C ALA A 148 -9.23 7.66 -6.61
N SER A 149 -9.68 8.38 -7.64
CA SER A 149 -10.56 9.55 -7.48
C SER A 149 -11.84 9.20 -6.70
N VAL A 150 -12.43 8.02 -6.95
CA VAL A 150 -13.59 7.50 -6.21
C VAL A 150 -13.20 7.17 -4.76
N LEU A 151 -12.05 6.53 -4.57
CA LEU A 151 -11.55 6.13 -3.25
C LEU A 151 -11.35 7.34 -2.33
N PHE A 152 -10.76 8.41 -2.86
CA PHE A 152 -10.59 9.67 -2.14
C PHE A 152 -11.93 10.36 -1.85
N ALA A 153 -12.87 10.34 -2.80
CA ALA A 153 -14.19 10.94 -2.62
C ALA A 153 -15.04 10.21 -1.56
N GLU A 154 -14.88 8.90 -1.45
CA GLU A 154 -15.67 8.07 -0.52
C GLU A 154 -15.00 7.83 0.84
N GLY A 155 -13.83 8.44 1.08
CA GLY A 155 -13.10 8.28 2.34
C GLY A 155 -12.63 6.85 2.57
N VAL A 156 -12.27 6.13 1.51
CA VAL A 156 -11.68 4.80 1.61
C VAL A 156 -10.30 4.92 2.28
N PRO A 157 -9.91 3.96 3.14
CA PRO A 157 -8.55 3.87 3.66
C PRO A 157 -7.51 3.83 2.53
N VAL A 158 -6.79 4.93 2.32
CA VAL A 158 -5.76 5.04 1.29
C VAL A 158 -4.47 5.55 1.89
N VAL A 159 -3.35 4.96 1.45
CA VAL A 159 -2.01 5.50 1.59
C VAL A 159 -1.42 5.73 0.20
N VAL A 160 -0.64 6.79 0.03
CA VAL A 160 0.08 7.07 -1.23
C VAL A 160 1.54 6.65 -1.08
N SER A 161 2.06 5.91 -2.05
CA SER A 161 3.44 5.46 -2.11
C SER A 161 4.04 5.68 -3.51
N MET A 162 5.33 5.40 -3.66
CA MET A 162 6.14 5.70 -4.85
C MET A 162 6.58 4.46 -5.64
N ASP A 163 6.28 3.26 -5.13
CA ASP A 163 6.65 1.98 -5.74
C ASP A 163 8.16 1.90 -6.06
N ASP A 164 8.55 1.82 -7.33
CA ASP A 164 9.95 1.86 -7.81
C ASP A 164 10.41 3.24 -8.36
N PRO A 165 10.55 4.30 -7.53
CA PRO A 165 10.78 5.67 -8.01
C PRO A 165 12.03 5.81 -8.90
N GLY A 166 13.06 5.01 -8.64
CA GLY A 166 14.29 4.99 -9.43
C GLY A 166 14.07 4.57 -10.88
N LEU A 167 13.12 3.65 -11.14
CA LEU A 167 12.76 3.23 -12.50
C LEU A 167 11.90 4.27 -13.22
N TRP A 168 11.16 5.10 -12.46
CA TRP A 168 10.28 6.14 -12.99
C TRP A 168 11.00 7.47 -13.25
N GLY A 169 12.24 7.60 -12.79
CA GLY A 169 12.95 8.90 -12.76
C GLY A 169 12.36 9.88 -11.74
N SER A 170 11.57 9.39 -10.78
CA SER A 170 11.05 10.18 -9.65
C SER A 170 11.94 9.99 -8.42
N ARG A 171 11.74 10.82 -7.39
CA ARG A 171 12.52 10.72 -6.14
C ARG A 171 11.64 10.93 -4.92
N ALA A 172 11.71 9.95 -4.00
CA ALA A 172 10.94 9.96 -2.76
C ALA A 172 9.42 10.10 -3.02
N LEU A 173 8.66 10.47 -2.00
CA LEU A 173 7.19 10.46 -2.04
C LEU A 173 6.55 11.72 -2.66
N SER A 174 7.29 12.83 -2.78
CA SER A 174 6.69 14.12 -3.13
C SER A 174 6.03 14.15 -4.51
N TYR A 175 6.57 13.40 -5.48
CA TYR A 175 6.01 13.33 -6.83
C TYR A 175 4.66 12.60 -6.84
N ASP A 176 4.57 11.42 -6.23
CA ASP A 176 3.29 10.71 -6.12
C ASP A 176 2.26 11.45 -5.26
N PHE A 177 2.70 12.19 -4.22
CA PHE A 177 1.81 13.09 -3.48
C PHE A 177 1.29 14.23 -4.36
N TYR A 178 2.13 14.82 -5.22
CA TYR A 178 1.72 15.83 -6.18
C TYR A 178 0.68 15.26 -7.16
N GLU A 179 0.95 14.10 -7.75
CA GLU A 179 0.02 13.46 -8.69
C GLU A 179 -1.30 13.05 -8.04
N ALA A 180 -1.26 12.50 -6.83
CA ALA A 180 -2.46 12.19 -6.07
C ALA A 180 -3.29 13.46 -5.78
N PHE A 181 -2.65 14.52 -5.29
CA PHE A 181 -3.34 15.74 -4.86
C PHE A 181 -3.84 16.61 -6.02
N MET A 182 -3.03 16.78 -7.07
CA MET A 182 -3.32 17.66 -8.21
C MET A 182 -4.01 16.95 -9.36
N GLY A 183 -3.61 15.70 -9.63
CA GLY A 183 -4.10 14.92 -10.77
C GLY A 183 -5.36 14.12 -10.45
N ILE A 184 -5.37 13.41 -9.32
CA ILE A 184 -6.42 12.42 -9.00
C ILE A 184 -7.53 13.01 -8.13
N MET A 185 -7.18 13.76 -7.09
CA MET A 185 -8.14 14.30 -6.14
C MET A 185 -9.00 15.42 -6.75
N SER A 186 -10.15 15.67 -6.13
CA SER A 186 -11.01 16.80 -6.48
C SER A 186 -10.26 18.13 -6.35
N ARG A 187 -10.54 19.09 -7.23
CA ARG A 187 -10.11 20.49 -7.09
C ARG A 187 -10.50 21.18 -5.78
N LYS A 188 -11.42 20.58 -5.01
CA LYS A 188 -11.83 21.03 -3.67
C LYS A 188 -11.00 20.39 -2.54
N ALA A 189 -10.10 19.46 -2.87
CA ALA A 189 -9.14 18.93 -1.91
C ALA A 189 -8.23 20.05 -1.44
N ASP A 190 -7.79 19.95 -0.20
CA ASP A 190 -6.93 20.93 0.43
C ASP A 190 -5.95 20.24 1.38
N ILE A 191 -5.30 21.05 2.21
CA ILE A 191 -4.28 20.58 3.14
C ILE A 191 -4.78 19.50 4.12
N ARG A 192 -6.09 19.39 4.35
CA ARG A 192 -6.68 18.31 5.16
C ARG A 192 -6.49 16.95 4.49
N ALA A 193 -6.59 16.87 3.16
CA ALA A 193 -6.35 15.65 2.41
C ALA A 193 -4.89 15.21 2.53
N LEU A 194 -3.95 16.15 2.39
CA LEU A 194 -2.51 15.88 2.57
C LEU A 194 -2.20 15.38 3.99
N LYS A 195 -2.77 16.04 5.02
CA LYS A 195 -2.64 15.60 6.41
C LYS A 195 -3.21 14.19 6.62
N GLN A 196 -4.37 13.91 6.03
CA GLN A 196 -5.01 12.60 6.16
C GLN A 196 -4.17 11.49 5.53
N LEU A 197 -3.57 11.71 4.35
CA LEU A 197 -2.67 10.74 3.74
C LEU A 197 -1.44 10.46 4.61
N ALA A 198 -0.85 11.50 5.19
CA ALA A 198 0.29 11.36 6.11
C ALA A 198 -0.09 10.61 7.40
N LEU A 199 -1.27 10.89 7.97
CA LEU A 199 -1.78 10.15 9.13
C LEU A 199 -2.09 8.69 8.79
N ASN A 200 -2.72 8.45 7.64
CA ASN A 200 -3.05 7.10 7.17
C ASN A 200 -1.79 6.24 7.04
N SER A 201 -0.68 6.79 6.51
CA SER A 201 0.56 6.03 6.36
C SER A 201 1.12 5.54 7.70
N ILE A 202 0.92 6.30 8.79
CA ILE A 202 1.30 5.88 10.15
C ILE A 202 0.28 4.88 10.71
N ILE A 203 -1.02 5.18 10.58
CA ILE A 203 -2.13 4.37 11.13
C ILE A 203 -2.10 2.95 10.54
N TYR A 204 -1.92 2.83 9.23
CA TYR A 204 -1.95 1.55 8.50
C TYR A 204 -0.58 0.87 8.38
N SER A 205 0.47 1.46 8.96
CA SER A 205 1.79 0.85 9.03
C SER A 205 1.81 -0.45 9.86
N SER A 206 2.91 -1.19 9.70
CA SER A 206 3.24 -2.37 10.53
C SER A 206 4.08 -2.03 11.77
N LEU A 207 4.15 -0.74 12.14
CA LEU A 207 4.70 -0.29 13.42
C LEU A 207 3.92 -0.92 14.59
N SER A 208 4.62 -1.20 15.68
CA SER A 208 4.03 -1.50 16.99
C SER A 208 3.26 -0.28 17.51
N ASN A 209 2.38 -0.48 18.49
CA ASN A 209 1.59 0.62 19.05
C ASN A 209 2.49 1.74 19.61
N ASN A 210 3.59 1.40 20.28
CA ASN A 210 4.54 2.38 20.80
C ASN A 210 5.25 3.14 19.68
N GLU A 211 5.70 2.44 18.64
CA GLU A 211 6.31 3.08 17.46
C GLU A 211 5.30 4.01 16.75
N LYS A 212 4.01 3.64 16.67
CA LYS A 212 2.96 4.49 16.10
C LYS A 212 2.73 5.75 16.94
N ILE A 213 2.64 5.63 18.26
CA ILE A 213 2.49 6.78 19.16
C ILE A 213 3.68 7.74 18.98
N GLN A 214 4.90 7.21 18.95
CA GLN A 214 6.09 8.01 18.71
C GLN A 214 6.07 8.70 17.33
N ALA A 215 5.71 7.96 16.27
CA ALA A 215 5.60 8.49 14.92
C ALA A 215 4.54 9.59 14.80
N LEU A 216 3.38 9.41 15.42
CA LEU A 216 2.30 10.39 15.44
C LEU A 216 2.72 11.68 16.16
N HIS A 217 3.33 11.57 17.34
CA HIS A 217 3.79 12.74 18.09
C HIS A 217 4.82 13.55 17.30
N MET A 218 5.77 12.86 16.68
CA MET A 218 6.79 13.50 15.83
C MET A 218 6.16 14.15 14.59
N PHE A 219 5.23 13.45 13.94
CA PHE A 219 4.49 13.99 12.79
C PHE A 219 3.72 15.25 13.18
N GLU A 220 2.99 15.26 14.29
CA GLU A 220 2.24 16.43 14.76
C GLU A 220 3.14 17.64 14.98
N THR A 221 4.30 17.43 15.57
CA THR A 221 5.30 18.49 15.81
C THR A 221 5.83 19.06 14.50
N LYS A 222 6.26 18.20 13.58
CA LYS A 222 6.77 18.63 12.26
C LYS A 222 5.69 19.27 11.40
N TRP A 223 4.47 18.74 11.47
CA TRP A 223 3.32 19.27 10.75
C TRP A 223 2.97 20.68 11.22
N ALA A 224 2.91 20.93 12.53
CA ALA A 224 2.69 22.27 13.06
C ALA A 224 3.75 23.26 12.57
N SER A 225 5.03 22.89 12.63
CA SER A 225 6.11 23.72 12.11
C SER A 225 5.99 24.00 10.60
N ALA A 226 5.61 23.00 9.80
CA ALA A 226 5.38 23.20 8.36
C ALA A 226 4.20 24.14 8.08
N ILE A 227 3.12 24.08 8.87
CA ILE A 227 1.98 25.01 8.76
C ILE A 227 2.41 26.43 9.11
N ASP A 228 3.21 26.61 10.17
CA ASP A 228 3.72 27.93 10.55
C ASP A 228 4.61 28.52 9.44
N GLN A 229 5.50 27.72 8.87
CA GLN A 229 6.34 28.13 7.73
C GLN A 229 5.49 28.51 6.50
N LEU A 230 4.46 27.72 6.19
CA LEU A 230 3.56 28.01 5.07
C LEU A 230 2.80 29.33 5.27
N ASN A 231 2.27 29.57 6.48
CA ASN A 231 1.55 30.80 6.81
C ASN A 231 2.47 32.04 6.76
N ASN A 232 3.75 31.86 7.08
CA ASN A 232 4.75 32.92 7.06
C ASN A 232 5.45 33.07 5.69
N GLY A 233 5.15 32.20 4.71
CA GLY A 233 5.77 32.23 3.38
C GLY A 233 7.24 31.82 3.36
N THR A 234 7.67 30.97 4.29
CA THR A 234 9.07 30.55 4.47
C THR A 234 9.31 29.07 4.19
N LEU A 235 8.42 28.43 3.44
CA LEU A 235 8.53 27.01 3.06
C LEU A 235 9.48 26.81 1.87
#